data_AF-A0A2V5P8R9-F1
#
_entry.id   AF-A0A2V5P8R9-F1
#
_cell.length_a   1.000
_cell.length_b   1.000
_cell.length_c   1.000
_cell.angle_alpha   90.00
_cell.angle_beta   90.00
_cell.angle_gamma   90.00
#
_symmetry.space_group_name_H-M   'P 1'
#
loop_
_entity.id
_entity.type
_entity.pdbx_description
1 polymer ?
#
loop_
_entity_poly.entity_id
_entity_poly.type
_entity_poly.pdbx_seq_one_letter_code
_entity_poly.pdbx_strand_id
1 'polypeptide(L)'
;MPNAARQDKVTAVSANTLTDIRNIRLKKAEALRAAGLNPYPSRSQRTHYVKPILEDFTKFDGQQVTVAGRLMSWRKQGALAFGHVQDQTGRIQLFLRRQLVQPTDAAVGNVGYNELNLLDLGDFIEATGKVVKTERGEISVLVEHLRLLTKAIRRG
;
A
#
# COMPACT_ATOMS: atom_id res chain seq x y z
N MET A 1 -34.87 -30.02 -18.85
CA MET A 1 -34.88 -28.53 -18.92
C MET A 1 -34.12 -27.95 -17.73
N PRO A 2 -32.89 -27.41 -17.86
CA PRO A 2 -32.19 -26.84 -16.71
C PRO A 2 -32.45 -25.33 -16.53
N ASN A 3 -33.22 -25.04 -15.47
CA ASN A 3 -33.13 -23.97 -14.46
C ASN A 3 -32.50 -22.59 -14.81
N ALA A 4 -33.32 -21.66 -15.31
CA ALA A 4 -33.00 -20.22 -15.44
C ALA A 4 -32.87 -19.47 -14.09
N ALA A 5 -33.48 -19.98 -13.00
CA ALA A 5 -33.56 -19.25 -11.72
C ALA A 5 -32.27 -19.25 -10.88
N ARG A 6 -31.24 -20.02 -11.28
CA ARG A 6 -29.92 -20.02 -10.61
C ARG A 6 -28.97 -18.94 -11.14
N GLN A 7 -29.18 -18.43 -12.36
CA GLN A 7 -28.30 -17.42 -12.96
C GLN A 7 -28.55 -16.01 -12.42
N ASP A 8 -29.79 -15.66 -12.03
CA ASP A 8 -30.14 -14.31 -11.59
C ASP A 8 -29.66 -13.95 -10.16
N LYS A 9 -29.54 -14.94 -9.27
CA LYS A 9 -29.09 -14.71 -7.88
C LYS A 9 -27.59 -14.44 -7.76
N VAL A 10 -26.76 -15.00 -8.64
CA VAL A 10 -25.29 -14.85 -8.60
C VAL A 10 -24.87 -13.44 -9.04
N THR A 11 -25.61 -12.86 -9.99
CA THR A 11 -25.35 -11.53 -10.56
C THR A 11 -25.71 -10.39 -9.61
N ALA A 12 -26.81 -10.53 -8.85
CA ALA A 12 -27.28 -9.52 -7.89
C ALA A 12 -26.40 -9.44 -6.62
N VAL A 13 -25.91 -10.58 -6.09
CA VAL A 13 -25.02 -10.59 -4.92
C VAL A 13 -23.66 -9.97 -5.25
N SER A 14 -23.13 -10.23 -6.45
CA SER A 14 -21.84 -9.69 -6.91
C SER A 14 -21.86 -8.16 -7.12
N ALA A 15 -22.97 -7.59 -7.60
CA ALA A 15 -23.10 -6.14 -7.80
C ALA A 15 -23.18 -5.35 -6.48
N ASN A 16 -23.86 -5.90 -5.46
CA ASN A 16 -23.99 -5.24 -4.16
C ASN A 16 -22.64 -5.20 -3.43
N THR A 17 -21.91 -6.33 -3.39
CA THR A 17 -20.58 -6.40 -2.75
C THR A 17 -19.54 -5.50 -3.42
N LEU A 18 -19.56 -5.37 -4.76
CA LEU A 18 -18.66 -4.46 -5.46
C LEU A 18 -18.98 -2.98 -5.19
N THR A 19 -20.26 -2.65 -5.07
CA THR A 19 -20.72 -1.31 -4.72
C THR A 19 -20.35 -0.97 -3.28
N ASP A 20 -20.49 -1.93 -2.35
CA ASP A 20 -20.11 -1.77 -0.95
C ASP A 20 -18.60 -1.53 -0.80
N ILE A 21 -17.76 -2.32 -1.49
CA ILE A 21 -16.31 -2.13 -1.48
C ILE A 21 -15.96 -0.74 -2.03
N ARG A 22 -16.57 -0.33 -3.15
CA ARG A 22 -16.36 1.00 -3.74
C ARG A 22 -16.69 2.10 -2.72
N ASN A 23 -17.85 2.00 -2.08
CA ASN A 23 -18.32 2.99 -1.10
C ASN A 23 -17.40 3.07 0.12
N ILE A 24 -16.91 1.93 0.63
CA ILE A 24 -15.92 1.88 1.71
C ILE A 24 -14.63 2.61 1.29
N ARG A 25 -14.15 2.36 0.07
CA ARG A 25 -12.91 3.00 -0.42
C ARG A 25 -13.08 4.50 -0.67
N LEU A 26 -14.26 4.94 -1.10
CA LEU A 26 -14.60 6.36 -1.22
C LEU A 26 -14.59 7.04 0.16
N LYS A 27 -15.22 6.43 1.17
CA LYS A 27 -15.19 6.93 2.56
C LYS A 27 -13.76 7.02 3.11
N LYS A 28 -12.90 6.04 2.81
CA LYS A 28 -11.48 6.11 3.17
C LYS A 28 -10.73 7.24 2.46
N ALA A 29 -11.05 7.50 1.18
CA ALA A 29 -10.50 8.64 0.45
C ALA A 29 -10.93 9.98 1.07
N GLU A 30 -12.17 10.08 1.54
CA GLU A 30 -12.65 11.25 2.30
C GLU A 30 -11.94 11.38 3.65
N ALA A 31 -11.76 10.29 4.38
CA ALA A 31 -11.01 10.29 5.64
C ALA A 31 -9.55 10.73 5.44
N LEU A 32 -8.90 10.33 4.35
CA LEU A 32 -7.57 10.80 3.98
C LEU A 32 -7.57 12.32 3.77
N ARG A 33 -8.55 12.86 3.03
CA ARG A 33 -8.69 14.32 2.86
C ARG A 33 -8.93 15.05 4.18
N ALA A 34 -9.76 14.48 5.05
CA ALA A 34 -10.01 15.03 6.39
C ALA A 34 -8.75 15.04 7.26
N ALA A 35 -7.83 14.09 7.05
CA ALA A 35 -6.50 14.08 7.66
C ALA A 35 -5.48 15.00 6.93
N GLY A 36 -5.92 15.82 5.98
CA GLY A 36 -5.07 16.73 5.20
C GLY A 36 -4.25 16.05 4.09
N LEU A 37 -4.47 14.76 3.83
CA LEU A 37 -3.72 13.99 2.84
C LEU A 37 -4.44 14.00 1.49
N ASN A 38 -3.70 14.33 0.41
CA ASN A 38 -4.22 14.21 -0.94
C ASN A 38 -4.23 12.72 -1.38
N PRO A 39 -5.39 12.12 -1.71
CA PRO A 39 -5.44 10.72 -2.16
C PRO A 39 -4.94 10.49 -3.59
N TYR A 40 -4.65 11.55 -4.35
CA TYR A 40 -4.22 11.51 -5.76
C TYR A 40 -3.13 12.55 -6.07
N PRO A 41 -1.95 12.49 -5.44
CA PRO A 41 -0.84 13.35 -5.83
C PRO A 41 -0.30 12.96 -7.22
N SER A 42 0.22 13.95 -7.94
CA SER A 42 0.65 13.78 -9.33
C SER A 42 2.09 13.27 -9.51
N ARG A 43 2.89 13.19 -8.44
CA ARG A 43 4.33 12.89 -8.52
C ARG A 43 4.84 11.94 -7.44
N SER A 44 5.68 11.00 -7.87
CA SER A 44 6.51 10.14 -7.02
C SER A 44 7.94 10.67 -6.96
N GLN A 45 8.61 10.44 -5.83
CA GLN A 45 10.02 10.67 -5.57
C GLN A 45 10.83 9.34 -5.58
N ARG A 46 10.35 8.31 -6.29
CA ARG A 46 11.02 7.00 -6.40
C ARG A 46 12.48 7.17 -6.81
N THR A 47 13.37 6.54 -6.05
CA THR A 47 14.81 6.50 -6.33
C THR A 47 15.24 5.17 -6.95
N HIS A 48 14.59 4.07 -6.59
CA HIS A 48 15.00 2.73 -7.02
C HIS A 48 13.80 1.91 -7.52
N TYR A 49 14.09 1.05 -8.51
CA TYR A 49 13.22 -0.08 -8.82
C TYR A 49 13.48 -1.24 -7.86
N VAL A 50 12.50 -2.13 -7.72
CA VAL A 50 12.58 -3.26 -6.80
C VAL A 50 13.65 -4.28 -7.21
N LYS A 51 13.71 -4.64 -8.49
CA LYS A 51 14.58 -5.73 -8.96
C LYS A 51 16.06 -5.56 -8.58
N PRO A 52 16.71 -4.40 -8.79
CA PRO A 52 18.09 -4.19 -8.37
C PRO A 52 18.33 -4.44 -6.87
N ILE A 53 17.38 -4.07 -6.01
CA ILE A 53 17.49 -4.27 -4.56
C ILE A 53 17.46 -5.77 -4.21
N LEU A 54 16.62 -6.53 -4.92
CA LEU A 54 16.48 -7.97 -4.70
C LEU A 54 17.68 -8.77 -5.24
N GLU A 55 18.27 -8.32 -6.36
CA GLU A 55 19.39 -9.02 -7.01
C GLU A 55 20.74 -8.78 -6.30
N ASP A 56 20.93 -7.62 -5.66
CA ASP A 56 22.18 -7.28 -4.96
C ASP A 56 21.92 -6.68 -3.57
N PHE A 57 21.29 -7.47 -2.70
CA PHE A 57 21.01 -7.05 -1.32
C PHE A 57 22.24 -6.50 -0.59
N THR A 58 23.40 -7.12 -0.76
CA THR A 58 24.65 -6.72 -0.09
C THR A 58 25.04 -5.28 -0.36
N LYS A 59 24.79 -4.78 -1.57
CA LYS A 59 25.04 -3.38 -1.92
C LYS A 59 24.03 -2.42 -1.30
N PHE A 60 22.79 -2.87 -1.11
CA PHE A 60 21.71 -2.03 -0.63
C PHE A 60 21.48 -2.13 0.88
N ASP A 61 22.03 -3.12 1.57
CA ASP A 61 21.79 -3.34 3.00
C ASP A 61 22.11 -2.09 3.83
N GLY A 62 21.12 -1.62 4.60
CA GLY A 62 21.19 -0.37 5.36
C GLY A 62 21.04 0.93 4.55
N GLN A 63 21.06 0.88 3.21
CA GLN A 63 20.87 2.04 2.35
C GLN A 63 19.42 2.53 2.40
N GLN A 64 19.23 3.84 2.45
CA GLN A 64 17.91 4.44 2.29
C GLN A 64 17.49 4.43 0.81
N VAL A 65 16.30 3.89 0.55
CA VAL A 65 15.70 3.81 -0.78
C VAL A 65 14.27 4.33 -0.73
N THR A 66 13.77 4.78 -1.87
CA THR A 66 12.37 5.13 -2.09
C THR A 66 11.86 4.24 -3.22
N VAL A 67 10.95 3.33 -2.89
CA VAL A 67 10.28 2.44 -3.83
C VAL A 67 8.84 2.89 -4.02
N ALA A 68 8.28 2.69 -5.22
CA ALA A 68 6.89 3.04 -5.50
C ALA A 68 6.24 2.01 -6.42
N GLY A 69 4.99 1.67 -6.14
CA GLY A 69 4.26 0.65 -6.88
C GLY A 69 2.90 0.34 -6.27
N ARG A 70 2.29 -0.74 -6.75
CA ARG A 70 0.98 -1.18 -6.30
C ARG A 70 1.08 -1.95 -4.99
N LEU A 71 0.21 -1.64 -4.03
CA LEU A 71 0.11 -2.35 -2.77
C LEU A 71 -0.61 -3.68 -2.96
N MET A 72 0.13 -4.78 -2.89
CA MET A 72 -0.36 -6.13 -3.18
C MET A 72 -0.85 -6.88 -1.95
N SER A 73 -0.26 -6.60 -0.79
CA SER A 73 -0.72 -7.10 0.51
C SER A 73 -0.57 -6.01 1.57
N TRP A 74 -1.40 -6.05 2.60
CA TRP A 74 -1.36 -5.07 3.69
C TRP A 74 -1.93 -5.66 4.98
N ARG A 75 -1.15 -5.66 6.05
CA ARG A 75 -1.55 -6.18 7.36
C ARG A 75 -0.94 -5.35 8.47
N LYS A 76 -1.80 -4.70 9.26
CA LYS A 76 -1.42 -3.98 10.50
C LYS A 76 -1.75 -4.86 11.71
N GLN A 77 -0.80 -5.06 12.61
CA GLN A 77 -0.97 -5.81 13.86
C GLN A 77 -0.25 -5.09 15.00
N GLY A 78 -1.02 -4.42 15.86
CA GLY A 78 -0.49 -3.66 16.99
C GLY A 78 0.47 -2.56 16.54
N ALA A 79 1.73 -2.64 17.00
CA ALA A 79 2.80 -1.69 16.69
C ALA A 79 3.58 -2.00 15.40
N LEU A 80 3.23 -3.08 14.69
CA LEU A 80 3.85 -3.48 13.42
C LEU A 80 2.84 -3.43 12.26
N ALA A 81 3.33 -3.11 11.06
CA ALA A 81 2.61 -3.37 9.82
C ALA A 81 3.54 -3.96 8.76
N PHE A 82 2.95 -4.80 7.90
CA PHE A 82 3.63 -5.49 6.82
C PHE A 82 2.83 -5.34 5.53
N GLY A 83 3.53 -5.22 4.41
CA GLY A 83 2.91 -5.14 3.11
C GLY A 83 3.85 -5.54 2.00
N HIS A 84 3.33 -5.56 0.78
CA HIS A 84 4.16 -5.75 -0.40
C HIS A 84 3.85 -4.66 -1.41
N VAL A 85 4.89 -4.02 -1.90
CA VAL A 85 4.81 -3.11 -3.05
C VAL A 85 5.35 -3.84 -4.27
N GLN A 86 4.60 -3.78 -5.35
CA GLN A 86 4.98 -4.33 -6.64
C GLN A 86 5.11 -3.21 -7.67
N ASP A 87 6.30 -3.07 -8.23
CA ASP A 87 6.53 -2.28 -9.43
C ASP A 87 6.61 -3.19 -10.67
N GLN A 88 6.97 -2.65 -11.83
CA GLN A 88 7.07 -3.45 -13.06
C GLN A 88 8.28 -4.40 -13.09
N THR A 89 9.19 -4.30 -12.12
CA THR A 89 10.43 -5.08 -12.07
C THR A 89 10.38 -6.19 -11.03
N GLY A 90 9.57 -6.05 -9.98
CA GLY A 90 9.43 -7.06 -8.94
C GLY A 90 8.54 -6.63 -7.79
N ARG A 91 8.57 -7.42 -6.72
CA ARG A 91 7.78 -7.20 -5.50
C ARG A 91 8.70 -7.24 -4.28
N ILE A 92 8.61 -6.22 -3.43
CA ILE A 92 9.40 -6.09 -2.19
C ILE A 92 8.50 -5.96 -0.97
N GLN A 93 8.92 -6.52 0.15
CA GLN A 93 8.22 -6.35 1.42
C GLN A 93 8.44 -4.94 2.00
N LEU A 94 7.36 -4.37 2.53
CA LEU A 94 7.41 -3.21 3.41
C LEU A 94 7.28 -3.69 4.85
N PHE A 95 8.17 -3.20 5.71
CA PHE A 95 8.14 -3.45 7.14
C PHE A 95 8.05 -2.12 7.88
N LEU A 96 7.00 -1.95 8.68
CA LEU A 96 6.73 -0.70 9.39
C LEU A 96 6.66 -0.97 10.90
N ARG A 97 7.29 -0.10 11.68
CA ARG A 97 7.19 -0.06 13.14
C ARG A 97 6.63 1.29 13.56
N ARG A 98 5.63 1.30 14.44
CA ARG A 98 4.96 2.54 14.90
C ARG A 98 5.92 3.65 15.33
N GLN A 99 7.01 3.28 16.01
CA GLN A 99 7.99 4.24 16.54
C GLN A 99 8.92 4.84 15.48
N LEU A 100 9.01 4.22 14.29
CA LEU A 100 9.91 4.67 13.21
C LEU A 100 9.17 5.42 12.10
N VAL A 101 7.90 5.09 11.88
CA VAL A 101 7.07 5.79 10.88
C VAL A 101 6.85 7.23 11.33
N GLN A 102 7.19 8.17 10.47
CA GLN A 102 7.00 9.59 10.72
C GLN A 102 5.51 9.94 10.90
N PRO A 103 5.16 10.95 11.72
CA PRO A 103 3.79 11.37 11.92
C PRO A 103 3.10 11.80 10.61
N THR A 104 1.77 11.80 10.61
CA THR A 104 1.02 12.33 9.46
C THR A 104 1.37 13.80 9.23
N ASP A 105 1.79 14.10 8.01
CA ASP A 105 2.18 15.43 7.59
C ASP A 105 1.62 15.73 6.19
N ALA A 106 0.64 16.63 6.16
CA ALA A 106 -0.04 17.05 4.94
C ALA A 106 0.88 17.79 3.96
N ALA A 107 1.90 18.51 4.44
CA ALA A 107 2.77 19.33 3.60
C ALA A 107 3.60 18.47 2.64
N VAL A 108 4.06 17.31 3.12
CA VAL A 108 4.82 16.33 2.33
C VAL A 108 3.98 15.12 1.90
N GLY A 109 2.73 15.02 2.38
CA GLY A 109 1.82 13.93 2.11
C GLY A 109 2.20 12.62 2.81
N ASN A 110 2.91 12.70 3.94
CA ASN A 110 3.31 11.53 4.71
C ASN A 110 2.11 10.94 5.46
N VAL A 111 1.86 9.65 5.24
CA VAL A 111 0.84 8.85 5.90
C VAL A 111 1.46 8.27 7.18
N GLY A 112 1.00 8.77 8.32
CA GLY A 112 1.41 8.31 9.63
C GLY A 112 0.87 6.92 9.98
N TYR A 113 1.38 6.38 11.08
CA TYR A 113 1.05 5.02 11.50
C TYR A 113 -0.44 4.82 11.85
N ASN A 114 -1.12 5.88 12.30
CA ASN A 114 -2.52 5.81 12.69
C ASN A 114 -3.43 5.67 11.47
N GLU A 115 -3.06 6.29 10.35
CA GLU A 115 -3.80 6.37 9.09
C GLU A 115 -3.58 5.15 8.18
N LEU A 116 -2.70 4.21 8.55
CA LEU A 116 -2.41 3.01 7.76
C LEU A 116 -3.64 2.13 7.47
N ASN A 117 -4.70 2.21 8.27
CA ASN A 117 -5.98 1.51 8.02
C ASN A 117 -6.78 2.10 6.83
N LEU A 118 -6.43 3.30 6.38
CA LEU A 118 -7.04 3.97 5.23
C LEU A 118 -6.47 3.49 3.89
N LEU A 119 -5.34 2.77 3.93
CA LEU A 119 -4.76 2.13 2.75
C LEU A 119 -5.47 0.81 2.44
N ASP A 120 -5.57 0.48 1.16
CA ASP A 120 -6.17 -0.76 0.67
C ASP A 120 -5.33 -1.39 -0.43
N LEU A 121 -5.54 -2.69 -0.64
CA LEU A 121 -4.94 -3.42 -1.76
C LEU A 121 -5.32 -2.76 -3.09
N GLY A 122 -4.32 -2.61 -3.94
CA GLY A 122 -4.43 -1.98 -5.24
C GLY A 122 -4.15 -0.48 -5.25
N ASP A 123 -4.06 0.17 -4.08
CA ASP A 123 -3.55 1.54 -3.98
C ASP A 123 -2.11 1.59 -4.53
N PHE A 124 -1.77 2.70 -5.17
CA PHE A 124 -0.37 2.98 -5.49
C PHE A 124 0.23 3.78 -4.35
N ILE A 125 1.36 3.33 -3.84
CA ILE A 125 2.06 3.95 -2.72
C ILE A 125 3.53 4.15 -3.05
N GLU A 126 4.15 5.01 -2.27
CA GLU A 126 5.58 5.24 -2.22
C GLU A 126 6.06 5.04 -0.78
N ALA A 127 7.14 4.29 -0.60
CA ALA A 127 7.72 4.00 0.70
C ALA A 127 9.21 4.33 0.68
N THR A 128 9.64 5.14 1.64
CA THR A 128 11.03 5.49 1.88
C THR A 128 11.50 4.88 3.18
N GLY A 129 12.67 4.25 3.18
CA GLY A 129 13.24 3.62 4.35
C GLY A 129 14.51 2.86 4.04
N LYS A 130 15.08 2.20 5.05
CA LYS A 130 16.31 1.42 4.90
C LYS A 130 16.01 0.03 4.36
N VAL A 131 16.81 -0.44 3.40
CA VAL A 131 16.78 -1.86 3.01
C VAL A 131 17.35 -2.69 4.15
N VAL A 132 16.64 -3.75 4.51
CA VAL A 132 17.00 -4.67 5.59
C VAL A 132 16.60 -6.09 5.21
N LYS A 133 17.16 -7.08 5.91
CA LYS A 133 16.64 -8.45 5.90
C LYS A 133 15.92 -8.71 7.22
N THR A 134 14.65 -9.14 7.14
CA THR A 134 13.88 -9.49 8.35
C THR A 134 14.41 -10.77 8.97
N GLU A 135 14.01 -11.07 10.22
CA GLU A 135 14.34 -12.34 10.90
C GLU A 135 13.90 -13.57 10.10
N ARG A 136 12.89 -13.44 9.24
CA ARG A 136 12.40 -14.50 8.34
C ARG A 136 13.19 -14.61 7.04
N GLY A 137 14.25 -13.82 6.87
CA GLY A 137 15.13 -13.85 5.70
C GLY A 137 14.64 -13.02 4.50
N GLU A 138 13.49 -12.35 4.58
CA GLU A 138 12.91 -11.61 3.46
C GLU A 138 13.48 -10.18 3.38
N ILE A 139 13.98 -9.81 2.19
CA ILE A 139 14.46 -8.46 1.87
C ILE A 139 13.29 -7.49 1.92
N SER A 140 13.44 -6.43 2.72
CA SER A 140 12.37 -5.51 3.04
C SER A 140 12.87 -4.07 3.09
N VAL A 141 11.96 -3.13 2.89
CA VAL A 141 12.18 -1.71 3.23
C VAL A 141 11.62 -1.48 4.64
N LEU A 142 12.47 -1.14 5.61
CA LEU A 142 12.09 -0.65 6.92
C LEU A 142 11.63 0.80 6.78
N VAL A 143 10.32 0.99 6.64
CA VAL A 143 9.72 2.26 6.20
C VAL A 143 9.73 3.30 7.32
N GLU A 144 10.22 4.49 6.98
CA GLU A 144 10.19 5.70 7.81
C GLU A 144 9.16 6.69 7.27
N HIS A 145 9.03 6.82 5.95
CA HIS A 145 8.03 7.67 5.29
C HIS A 145 7.18 6.86 4.31
N LEU A 146 5.88 7.12 4.31
CA LEU A 146 4.93 6.44 3.44
C LEU A 146 4.02 7.48 2.79
N ARG A 147 3.81 7.42 1.48
CA ARG A 147 2.94 8.34 0.75
C ARG A 147 1.95 7.55 -0.09
N LEU A 148 0.68 7.95 -0.05
CA LEU A 148 -0.32 7.43 -0.99
C LEU A 148 -0.18 8.20 -2.30
N LEU A 149 0.08 7.49 -3.40
CA LEU A 149 0.17 8.08 -4.73
C LEU A 149 -1.18 8.09 -5.46
N THR A 150 -1.98 7.04 -5.28
CA THR A 150 -3.33 6.98 -5.83
C THR A 150 -4.16 5.98 -5.05
N LYS A 151 -5.34 6.42 -4.60
CA LYS A 151 -6.36 5.53 -4.03
C LYS A 151 -7.03 4.71 -5.13
N ALA A 152 -7.04 3.38 -4.99
CA ALA A 152 -7.79 2.51 -5.89
C ALA A 152 -9.26 2.42 -5.46
N ILE A 153 -10.18 2.97 -6.25
CA ILE A 153 -11.63 2.97 -5.93
C ILE A 153 -12.34 1.68 -6.37
N ARG A 154 -11.77 0.95 -7.32
CA ARG A 154 -12.26 -0.36 -7.78
C ARG A 154 -11.22 -1.44 -7.48
N ARG A 155 -11.68 -2.68 -7.34
CA ARG A 155 -10.79 -3.85 -7.41
C ARG A 155 -10.23 -3.90 -8.84
N GLY A 156 -8.92 -3.66 -8.99
CA GLY A 156 -8.19 -3.90 -10.23
C GLY A 156 -7.34 -5.14 -10.10
#